data_AF-A0A914XTI9-F1
#
_entry.id   AF-A0A914XTI9-F1
#
_cell.length_a   1.000
_cell.length_b   1.000
_cell.length_c   1.000
_cell.angle_alpha   90.00
_cell.angle_beta   90.00
_cell.angle_gamma   90.00
#
_symmetry.space_group_name_H-M   'P 1'
#
loop_
_entity.id
_entity.type
_entity.pdbx_description
1 polymer ?
#
loop_
_entity_poly.entity_id
_entity_poly.type
_entity_poly.pdbx_seq_one_letter_code
_entity_poly.pdbx_strand_id
1 'polypeptide(L)'
;MASNISDEDKELIEELRSKVSEELELVPAYSDDLSLLRWLVGWDRKVDAVVPKLSNALKTIHAMGLDKKNFRSFEFIKNFCDNVSKPACYMPGSLIGKDKEGNIISLQAVGKIDGTGLLRSTMISDLFVMRIAESEGVMQLIR
;
A
#
# COMPACT_ATOMS: atom_id res chain seq x y z
N MET A 1 18.24 7.44 -4.37
CA MET A 1 18.90 6.96 -5.60
C MET A 1 18.13 7.56 -6.76
N ALA A 2 18.78 8.31 -7.65
CA ALA A 2 18.09 8.80 -8.85
C ALA A 2 17.78 7.59 -9.73
N SER A 3 16.50 7.24 -9.84
CA SER A 3 16.06 6.19 -10.76
C SER A 3 16.32 6.66 -12.18
N ASN A 4 17.17 5.94 -12.91
CA ASN A 4 17.30 6.11 -14.35
C ASN A 4 16.02 5.59 -15.02
N ILE A 5 14.99 6.43 -15.05
CA ILE A 5 13.76 6.18 -15.80
C ILE A 5 14.08 6.43 -17.28
N SER A 6 13.85 5.42 -18.13
CA SER A 6 14.07 5.54 -19.57
C SER A 6 13.11 6.57 -20.17
N ASP A 7 13.44 7.11 -21.35
CA ASP A 7 12.54 8.05 -22.02
C ASP A 7 11.22 7.39 -22.43
N GLU A 8 11.25 6.11 -22.82
CA GLU A 8 10.05 5.28 -23.05
C GLU A 8 9.18 5.17 -21.78
N ASP A 9 9.80 4.94 -20.61
CA ASP A 9 9.08 4.86 -19.35
C ASP A 9 8.46 6.21 -18.96
N LYS A 10 9.12 7.35 -19.27
CA LYS A 10 8.56 8.68 -19.03
C LYS A 10 7.32 8.94 -19.88
N GLU A 11 7.33 8.56 -21.16
CA GLU A 11 6.16 8.70 -22.03
C GLU A 11 4.96 7.93 -21.48
N LEU A 12 5.19 6.69 -21.03
CA LEU A 12 4.15 5.86 -20.43
C LEU A 12 3.65 6.40 -19.08
N ILE A 13 4.54 6.99 -18.27
CA ILE A 13 4.18 7.64 -17.01
C ILE A 13 3.26 8.82 -17.28
N GLU A 14 3.58 9.67 -18.24
CA GLU A 14 2.75 10.83 -18.58
C GLU A 14 1.41 10.42 -19.20
N GLU A 15 1.40 9.38 -20.06
CA GLU A 15 0.16 8.80 -20.56
C GLU A 15 -0.72 8.30 -19.40
N LEU A 16 -0.16 7.51 -18.48
CA LEU A 16 -0.88 7.00 -17.32
C LEU A 16 -1.39 8.14 -16.43
N ARG A 17 -0.53 9.12 -16.12
CA ARG A 17 -0.86 10.30 -15.29
C ARG A 17 -2.06 11.05 -15.88
N SER A 18 -2.09 11.24 -17.20
CA SER A 18 -3.20 11.90 -17.88
C SER A 18 -4.53 11.13 -17.77
N LYS A 19 -4.47 9.78 -17.80
CA LYS A 19 -5.65 8.90 -17.76
C LYS A 19 -6.25 8.74 -16.35
N VAL A 20 -5.50 9.00 -15.29
CA VAL A 20 -5.95 8.87 -13.88
C VAL A 20 -5.81 10.17 -13.08
N SER A 21 -5.78 11.32 -13.77
CA SER A 21 -5.49 12.63 -13.16
C SER A 21 -6.46 12.98 -12.02
N GLU A 22 -7.76 12.74 -12.22
CA GLU A 22 -8.80 12.97 -11.21
C GLU A 22 -8.57 12.14 -9.94
N GLU A 23 -8.21 10.87 -10.07
CA GLU A 23 -7.92 10.02 -8.92
C GLU A 23 -6.59 10.36 -8.24
N LEU A 24 -5.60 10.88 -9.00
CA LEU A 24 -4.35 11.37 -8.43
C LEU A 24 -4.56 12.62 -7.58
N GLU A 25 -5.57 13.45 -7.85
CA GLU A 25 -5.94 14.57 -6.98
C GLU A 25 -6.45 14.09 -5.61
N LEU A 26 -7.10 12.91 -5.55
CA LEU A 26 -7.58 12.32 -4.29
C LEU A 26 -6.42 11.84 -3.40
N VAL A 27 -5.34 11.35 -4.00
CA VAL A 27 -4.17 10.83 -3.28
C VAL A 27 -2.88 11.35 -3.94
N PRO A 28 -2.53 12.65 -3.75
CA PRO A 28 -1.44 13.32 -4.47
C PRO A 28 -0.08 12.66 -4.31
N ALA A 29 0.12 11.93 -3.21
CA ALA A 29 1.36 11.23 -2.94
C ALA A 29 1.70 10.17 -4.01
N TYR A 30 0.73 9.67 -4.78
CA TYR A 30 0.97 8.71 -5.87
C TYR A 30 1.30 9.36 -7.22
N SER A 31 1.32 10.70 -7.30
CA SER A 31 1.63 11.43 -8.54
C SER A 31 3.14 11.46 -8.85
N ASP A 32 4.00 10.85 -8.02
CA ASP A 32 5.42 10.77 -8.32
C ASP A 32 5.74 9.68 -9.36
N ASP A 33 6.77 9.92 -10.17
CA ASP A 33 7.16 9.06 -11.28
C ASP A 33 7.47 7.63 -10.84
N LEU A 34 8.08 7.45 -9.66
CA LEU A 34 8.42 6.12 -9.14
C LEU A 34 7.18 5.33 -8.75
N SER A 35 6.19 5.98 -8.13
CA SER A 35 4.90 5.34 -7.82
C SER A 35 4.20 4.89 -9.10
N LEU A 36 4.10 5.74 -10.11
CA LEU A 36 3.46 5.40 -11.38
C LEU A 36 4.24 4.31 -12.14
N LEU A 37 5.58 4.38 -12.11
CA LEU A 37 6.44 3.37 -12.72
C LEU A 37 6.27 1.99 -12.07
N ARG A 38 6.10 1.91 -10.74
CA ARG A 38 5.85 0.62 -10.06
C ARG A 38 4.58 -0.05 -10.59
N TRP A 39 3.52 0.72 -10.84
CA TRP A 39 2.29 0.21 -11.44
C TRP A 39 2.50 -0.24 -12.89
N LEU A 40 3.21 0.55 -13.70
CA LEU A 40 3.52 0.18 -15.08
C LEU A 40 4.35 -1.10 -15.13
N VAL A 41 5.45 -1.18 -14.38
CA VAL A 41 6.32 -2.37 -14.31
C VAL A 41 5.56 -3.60 -13.84
N GLY A 42 4.68 -3.46 -12.84
CA GLY A 42 3.86 -4.57 -12.32
C GLY A 42 2.84 -5.14 -13.32
N TRP A 43 2.57 -4.43 -14.42
CA TRP A 43 1.60 -4.82 -15.45
C TRP A 43 2.21 -4.81 -16.86
N ASP A 44 3.50 -5.13 -16.98
CA ASP A 44 4.24 -5.19 -18.25
C ASP A 44 4.11 -3.92 -19.11
N ARG A 45 4.05 -2.75 -18.49
CA ARG A 45 3.89 -1.43 -19.15
C ARG A 45 2.60 -1.29 -19.95
N LYS A 46 1.58 -2.13 -19.69
CA LYS A 46 0.27 -2.05 -20.34
C LYS A 46 -0.61 -1.00 -19.65
N VAL A 47 -0.55 0.25 -20.11
CA VAL A 47 -1.28 1.39 -19.53
C VAL A 47 -2.77 1.07 -19.34
N ASP A 48 -3.43 0.53 -20.36
CA ASP A 48 -4.87 0.23 -20.29
C ASP A 48 -5.22 -0.85 -19.25
N ALA A 49 -4.28 -1.75 -18.92
CA ALA A 49 -4.46 -2.71 -17.85
C ALA A 49 -4.31 -2.09 -16.46
N VAL A 50 -3.45 -1.06 -16.34
CA VAL A 50 -3.14 -0.35 -15.09
C VAL A 50 -4.25 0.61 -14.69
N VAL A 51 -4.74 1.42 -15.64
CA VAL A 51 -5.71 2.51 -15.39
C VAL A 51 -6.88 2.09 -14.48
N PRO A 52 -7.67 1.04 -14.78
CA PRO A 52 -8.81 0.68 -13.92
C PRO A 52 -8.38 0.19 -12.53
N LYS A 53 -7.17 -0.35 -12.39
CA LYS A 53 -6.66 -0.90 -11.12
C LYS A 53 -6.11 0.20 -10.23
N LEU A 54 -5.32 1.10 -10.81
CA LEU A 54 -4.79 2.27 -10.12
C LEU A 54 -5.93 3.18 -9.68
N SER A 55 -6.87 3.51 -10.58
CA SER A 55 -8.05 4.34 -10.24
C SER A 55 -8.84 3.73 -9.07
N ASN A 56 -9.11 2.42 -9.11
CA ASN A 56 -9.80 1.75 -8.00
C ASN A 56 -8.98 1.76 -6.69
N ALA A 57 -7.67 1.56 -6.77
CA ALA A 57 -6.79 1.59 -5.61
C ALA A 57 -6.75 2.97 -4.94
N LEU A 58 -6.58 4.05 -5.71
CA LEU A 58 -6.56 5.43 -5.21
C LEU A 58 -7.89 5.82 -4.58
N LYS A 59 -9.01 5.49 -5.24
CA LYS A 59 -10.36 5.69 -4.68
C LYS A 59 -10.55 4.94 -3.37
N THR A 60 -10.05 3.71 -3.27
CA THR A 60 -10.14 2.89 -2.05
C THR A 60 -9.33 3.51 -0.91
N ILE A 61 -8.08 3.91 -1.17
CA ILE A 61 -7.21 4.57 -0.19
C ILE A 61 -7.89 5.85 0.35
N HIS A 62 -8.41 6.68 -0.55
CA HIS A 62 -9.11 7.91 -0.19
C HIS A 62 -10.41 7.65 0.58
N ALA A 63 -11.24 6.70 0.14
CA ALA A 63 -12.50 6.35 0.81
C ALA A 63 -12.27 5.82 2.23
N MET A 64 -11.15 5.12 2.46
CA MET A 64 -10.74 4.66 3.78
C MET A 64 -10.05 5.76 4.62
N GLY A 65 -9.80 6.93 4.03
CA GLY A 65 -9.12 8.07 4.67
C GLY A 65 -7.66 7.79 5.02
N LEU A 66 -7.02 6.82 4.34
CA LEU A 66 -5.63 6.42 4.59
C LEU A 66 -4.64 7.44 4.03
N ASP A 67 -5.03 8.19 3.00
CA ASP A 67 -4.33 9.35 2.44
C ASP A 67 -4.08 10.45 3.48
N LYS A 68 -4.97 10.58 4.47
CA LYS A 68 -4.89 11.56 5.55
C LYS A 68 -4.14 11.04 6.77
N LYS A 69 -3.81 9.75 6.82
CA LYS A 69 -3.08 9.13 7.93
C LYS A 69 -1.59 9.34 7.77
N ASN A 70 -0.93 9.54 8.91
CA ASN A 70 0.52 9.72 8.96
C ASN A 70 1.17 8.38 9.36
N PHE A 71 1.72 7.67 8.37
CA PHE A 71 2.42 6.40 8.58
C PHE A 71 3.95 6.56 8.51
N ARG A 72 4.49 7.58 9.19
CA ARG A 72 5.94 7.88 9.18
C ARG A 72 6.81 6.88 9.95
N SER A 73 6.24 6.04 10.81
CA SER A 73 7.00 5.05 11.57
C SER A 73 6.28 3.71 11.63
N PHE A 74 7.05 2.65 11.85
CA PHE A 74 6.52 1.31 12.09
C PHE A 74 5.55 1.28 13.27
N GLU A 75 5.80 2.08 14.31
CA GLU A 75 4.95 2.17 15.48
C GLU A 75 3.58 2.77 15.15
N PHE A 76 3.51 3.83 14.34
CA PHE A 76 2.23 4.41 13.92
C PHE A 76 1.40 3.43 13.09
N ILE A 77 2.05 2.69 12.18
CA ILE A 77 1.39 1.66 11.37
C ILE A 77 0.85 0.54 12.27
N LYS A 78 1.69 0.02 13.17
CA LYS A 78 1.31 -1.03 14.12
C LYS A 78 0.16 -0.58 15.01
N ASN A 79 0.25 0.61 15.60
CA ASN A 79 -0.79 1.15 16.46
C ASN A 79 -2.10 1.35 15.71
N PHE A 80 -2.08 1.78 14.45
CA PHE A 80 -3.29 1.84 13.64
C PHE A 80 -3.91 0.45 13.45
N CYS A 81 -3.10 -0.54 13.04
CA CYS A 81 -3.53 -1.91 12.81
C CYS A 81 -4.13 -2.57 14.06
N ASP A 82 -3.46 -2.44 15.21
CA ASP A 82 -3.93 -2.98 16.49
C ASP A 82 -5.24 -2.33 16.97
N ASN A 83 -5.50 -1.09 16.55
CA ASN A 83 -6.72 -0.36 16.91
C ASN A 83 -7.87 -0.58 15.91
N VAL A 84 -7.67 -1.29 14.80
CA VAL A 84 -8.78 -1.64 13.89
C VAL A 84 -9.78 -2.55 14.61
N SER A 85 -9.30 -3.60 15.29
CA SER A 85 -10.12 -4.40 16.20
C SER A 85 -9.27 -5.08 17.27
N LYS A 86 -9.81 -5.22 18.48
CA LYS A 86 -9.12 -5.92 19.58
C LYS A 86 -8.69 -7.35 19.20
N PRO A 87 -9.49 -8.14 18.46
CA PRO A 87 -9.07 -9.48 18.07
C PRO A 87 -7.98 -9.48 16.99
N ALA A 88 -7.88 -8.43 16.15
CA ALA A 88 -6.85 -8.36 15.11
C ALA A 88 -5.43 -8.29 15.67
N CYS A 89 -5.23 -7.81 16.91
CA CYS A 89 -3.89 -7.81 17.53
C CYS A 89 -3.33 -9.22 17.80
N TYR A 90 -4.19 -10.24 17.77
CA TYR A 90 -3.77 -11.65 17.85
C TYR A 90 -3.33 -12.21 16.50
N MET A 91 -3.45 -11.45 15.40
CA MET A 91 -2.87 -11.84 14.12
C MET A 91 -1.34 -11.72 14.20
N PRO A 92 -0.60 -12.84 14.22
CA PRO A 92 0.84 -12.80 14.44
C PRO A 92 1.58 -12.26 13.20
N GLY A 93 2.25 -11.14 13.39
CA GLY A 93 3.12 -10.53 12.38
C GLY A 93 2.94 -9.03 12.29
N SER A 94 3.98 -8.36 11.79
CA SER A 94 3.95 -6.93 11.46
C SER A 94 5.26 -6.56 10.75
N LEU A 95 5.42 -5.27 10.49
CA LEU A 95 6.67 -4.68 10.04
C LEU A 95 7.69 -4.71 11.18
N ILE A 96 8.88 -5.25 10.92
CA ILE A 96 9.95 -5.40 11.92
C ILE A 96 10.98 -4.28 11.83
N GLY A 97 11.30 -3.85 10.61
CA GLY A 97 12.37 -2.89 10.39
C GLY A 97 12.81 -2.83 8.94
N LYS A 98 14.06 -2.44 8.72
CA LYS A 98 14.69 -2.39 7.40
C LYS A 98 15.87 -3.35 7.32
N ASP A 99 16.11 -3.91 6.14
CA ASP A 99 17.34 -4.66 5.87
C ASP A 99 18.54 -3.71 5.62
N LYS A 100 19.68 -4.28 5.23
CA LYS A 100 20.91 -3.51 4.96
C LYS A 100 20.80 -2.58 3.74
N GLU A 101 19.88 -2.86 2.83
CA GLU A 101 19.65 -2.10 1.60
C GLU A 101 18.52 -1.08 1.77
N GLY A 102 17.86 -1.08 2.93
CA GLY A 102 16.75 -0.18 3.24
C GLY A 102 15.38 -0.74 2.85
N ASN A 103 15.29 -2.00 2.41
CA ASN A 103 14.02 -2.66 2.12
C ASN A 103 13.26 -2.93 3.43
N ILE A 104 11.93 -2.76 3.40
CA ILE A 104 11.09 -3.01 4.57
C ILE A 104 10.93 -4.51 4.80
N ILE A 105 11.20 -4.95 6.04
CA ILE A 105 11.01 -6.33 6.47
C ILE A 105 9.61 -6.46 7.10
N SER A 106 8.75 -7.23 6.43
CA SER A 106 7.48 -7.71 7.00
C SER A 106 7.60 -9.19 7.33
N LEU A 107 7.18 -9.59 8.53
CA LEU A 107 7.16 -10.99 8.95
C LEU A 107 5.76 -11.38 9.39
N GLN A 108 5.24 -12.46 8.83
CA GLN A 108 3.97 -13.07 9.24
C GLN A 108 4.21 -14.50 9.72
N ALA A 109 3.88 -14.79 10.97
CA ALA A 109 4.09 -16.13 11.54
C ALA A 109 2.84 -17.00 11.33
N VAL A 110 2.63 -17.44 10.09
CA VAL A 110 1.41 -18.13 9.64
C VAL A 110 1.09 -19.37 10.47
N GLY A 111 2.11 -20.14 10.87
CA GLY A 111 1.93 -21.35 11.68
C GLY A 111 1.42 -21.09 13.11
N LYS A 112 1.39 -19.83 13.58
CA LYS A 112 0.87 -19.44 14.89
C LYS A 112 -0.50 -18.77 14.83
N ILE A 113 -1.11 -18.67 13.65
CA ILE A 113 -2.41 -18.03 13.49
C ILE A 113 -3.49 -18.95 14.07
N ASP A 114 -4.23 -18.47 15.07
CA ASP A 114 -5.51 -19.09 15.45
C ASP A 114 -6.61 -18.64 14.47
N GLY A 115 -6.67 -19.29 13.31
CA GLY A 115 -7.62 -18.94 12.26
C GLY A 115 -9.07 -19.08 12.72
N THR A 116 -9.38 -20.08 13.55
CA THR A 116 -10.76 -20.31 14.02
C THR A 116 -11.18 -19.25 15.03
N GLY A 117 -10.30 -18.92 15.99
CA GLY A 117 -10.55 -17.85 16.96
C GLY A 117 -10.69 -16.49 16.30
N LEU A 118 -9.81 -16.16 15.34
CA LEU A 118 -9.87 -14.91 14.58
C LEU A 118 -11.17 -14.80 13.78
N LEU A 119 -11.50 -15.79 12.94
CA LEU A 119 -12.71 -15.73 12.10
C LEU A 119 -14.02 -15.64 12.89
N ARG A 120 -14.04 -16.11 14.15
CA ARG A 120 -15.20 -15.99 15.04
C ARG A 120 -15.26 -14.68 15.80
N SER A 121 -14.14 -13.97 15.92
CA SER A 121 -14.01 -12.81 16.80
C SER A 121 -13.83 -11.50 16.04
N THR A 122 -13.39 -11.53 14.78
CA THR A 122 -13.15 -10.34 13.94
C THR A 122 -14.09 -10.31 12.74
N MET A 123 -14.37 -9.11 12.25
CA MET A 123 -14.98 -8.98 10.93
C MET A 123 -13.90 -9.17 9.88
N ILE A 124 -14.23 -9.92 8.81
CA ILE A 124 -13.30 -10.10 7.68
C ILE A 124 -12.88 -8.74 7.09
N SER A 125 -13.78 -7.75 7.09
CA SER A 125 -13.48 -6.38 6.68
C SER A 125 -12.35 -5.75 7.50
N ASP A 126 -12.27 -6.01 8.80
CA ASP A 126 -11.25 -5.44 9.68
C ASP A 126 -9.86 -5.98 9.31
N LEU A 127 -9.80 -7.27 8.95
CA LEU A 127 -8.57 -7.87 8.44
C LEU A 127 -8.13 -7.25 7.11
N PHE A 128 -9.07 -6.97 6.20
CA PHE A 128 -8.76 -6.27 4.96
C PHE A 128 -8.32 -4.83 5.20
N VAL A 129 -9.02 -4.08 6.05
CA VAL A 129 -8.67 -2.70 6.42
C VAL A 129 -7.26 -2.65 6.99
N MET A 130 -6.94 -3.55 7.90
CA MET A 130 -5.61 -3.68 8.49
C MET A 130 -4.53 -3.92 7.42
N ARG A 131 -4.77 -4.85 6.47
CA ARG A 131 -3.78 -5.18 5.42
C ARG A 131 -3.61 -4.08 4.38
N ILE A 132 -4.68 -3.39 4.01
CA ILE A 132 -4.61 -2.25 3.11
C ILE A 132 -3.85 -1.11 3.79
N ALA A 133 -4.13 -0.83 5.06
CA ALA A 133 -3.43 0.20 5.82
C ALA A 133 -1.94 -0.13 6.04
N GLU A 134 -1.60 -1.38 6.33
CA GLU A 134 -0.20 -1.81 6.43
C GLU A 134 0.53 -1.63 5.09
N SER A 135 -0.10 -1.98 3.97
CA SER A 135 0.47 -1.82 2.62
C SER A 135 0.67 -0.34 2.25
N GLU A 136 -0.31 0.51 2.52
CA GLU A 136 -0.19 1.97 2.32
C GLU A 136 0.88 2.57 3.24
N GLY A 137 0.97 2.11 4.49
CA GLY A 137 2.03 2.50 5.41
C GLY A 137 3.42 2.14 4.89
N VAL A 138 3.59 0.93 4.34
CA VAL A 138 4.85 0.54 3.68
C VAL A 138 5.15 1.47 2.50
N MET A 139 4.16 1.78 1.66
CA MET A 139 4.34 2.70 0.52
C MET A 139 4.78 4.10 0.97
N GLN A 140 4.25 4.62 2.08
CA GLN A 140 4.71 5.89 2.66
C GLN A 140 6.13 5.82 3.23
N LEU A 141 6.59 4.65 3.72
CA LEU A 141 7.93 4.47 4.28
C LEU A 141 9.04 4.31 3.23
N ILE A 142 8.70 3.89 2.02
CA ILE A 142 9.65 3.65 0.90
C ILE A 142 9.64 4.75 -0.16
N ARG A 143 8.72 5.71 -0.03
CA ARG A 143 8.66 6.92 -0.85
C ARG A 143 9.54 7.99 -0.20
#